data_AF-A0ABD1Q082-F1
#
_entry.id   AF-A0ABD1Q082-F1
#
_cell.length_a   1.000
_cell.length_b   1.000
_cell.length_c   1.000
_cell.angle_alpha   90.00
_cell.angle_beta   90.00
_cell.angle_gamma   90.00
#
_symmetry.space_group_name_H-M   'P 1'
#
loop_
_entity.id
_entity.type
_entity.pdbx_description
1 polymer ?
#
loop_
_entity_poly.entity_id
_entity_poly.type
_entity_poly.pdbx_seq_one_letter_code
_entity_poly.pdbx_strand_id
1 'polypeptide(L)'
;MKEQDSGPQLVHLLVACAEAVSKEEYMLARKYLHLLNRVVSHLGDSIQRVAACFTKALSGRLASILTNKPSTSNLKPFNPFPPNSIEIFKIYQILYQACPYIKFAHFIANQAIFKHLRQKSVSMSSISMSCRGTNGLLSFKP
;
A
#
# COMPACT_ATOMS: atom_id res chain seq x y z
N MET A 1 11.56 -5.43 -29.86
CA MET A 1 11.21 -6.17 -28.63
C MET A 1 12.45 -6.27 -27.76
N LYS A 2 12.51 -5.54 -26.63
CA LYS A 2 13.52 -5.72 -25.58
C LYS A 2 12.75 -5.93 -24.27
N GLU A 3 12.13 -7.09 -24.17
CA GLU A 3 11.53 -7.60 -22.93
C GLU A 3 12.38 -8.78 -22.49
N GLN A 4 13.22 -8.55 -21.48
CA GLN A 4 13.85 -9.54 -20.57
C GLN A 4 15.14 -8.90 -20.05
N ASP A 5 15.02 -8.22 -18.89
CA ASP A 5 16.04 -8.02 -17.82
C ASP A 5 15.82 -6.71 -17.01
N SER A 6 14.74 -5.96 -17.28
CA SER A 6 14.45 -4.69 -16.59
C SER A 6 14.11 -4.85 -15.11
N GLY A 7 13.44 -5.94 -14.72
CA GLY A 7 12.96 -6.17 -13.35
C GLY A 7 14.09 -6.27 -12.30
N PRO A 8 15.03 -7.23 -12.44
CA PRO A 8 16.17 -7.34 -11.54
C PRO A 8 16.99 -6.04 -11.49
N GLN A 9 17.20 -5.39 -12.63
CA GLN A 9 17.93 -4.13 -12.70
C GLN A 9 17.24 -3.00 -11.92
N LEU A 10 15.91 -2.90 -11.98
CA LEU A 10 15.13 -1.95 -11.18
C LEU A 10 15.29 -2.22 -9.68
N VAL A 11 15.25 -3.49 -9.27
CA VAL A 11 15.46 -3.88 -7.86
C VAL A 11 16.85 -3.50 -7.39
N HIS A 12 17.89 -3.80 -8.16
CA HIS A 12 19.26 -3.40 -7.82
C HIS A 12 19.40 -1.88 -7.68
N LEU A 13 18.80 -1.11 -8.58
CA LEU A 13 18.84 0.34 -8.52
C LEU A 13 18.10 0.91 -7.30
N LEU A 14 16.96 0.32 -6.92
CA LEU A 14 16.24 0.67 -5.70
C LEU A 14 17.07 0.38 -4.45
N VAL A 15 17.72 -0.78 -4.40
CA VAL A 15 18.58 -1.18 -3.27
C VAL A 15 19.79 -0.25 -3.17
N ALA A 16 20.48 0.03 -4.28
CA ALA A 16 21.60 0.97 -4.31
C ALA A 16 21.20 2.38 -3.86
N CYS A 17 20.01 2.84 -4.28
CA CYS A 17 19.46 4.10 -3.81
C CYS A 17 19.19 4.10 -2.31
N ALA A 18 18.56 3.03 -1.79
CA ALA A 18 18.25 2.91 -0.37
C ALA A 18 19.52 2.83 0.49
N GLU A 19 20.56 2.13 0.01
CA GLU A 19 21.86 2.04 0.66
C GLU A 19 22.57 3.41 0.70
N ALA A 20 22.60 4.14 -0.42
CA ALA A 20 23.15 5.49 -0.46
C ALA A 20 22.42 6.46 0.49
N VAL A 21 21.08 6.36 0.60
CA VAL A 21 20.30 7.13 1.59
C VAL A 21 20.68 6.73 3.02
N SER A 22 20.92 5.44 3.29
CA SER A 22 21.29 4.94 4.61
C SER A 22 22.72 5.29 5.03
N LYS A 23 23.64 5.41 4.08
CA LYS A 23 25.04 5.82 4.30
C LYS A 23 25.23 7.34 4.27
N GLU A 24 24.15 8.10 4.19
CA GLU A 24 24.17 9.57 4.10
C GLU A 24 24.88 10.12 2.84
N GLU A 25 25.03 9.28 1.81
CA GLU A 25 25.60 9.64 0.51
C GLU A 25 24.55 10.35 -0.37
N TYR A 26 24.03 11.49 0.10
CA TYR A 26 22.84 12.14 -0.47
C TYR A 26 22.99 12.56 -1.94
N MET A 27 24.19 12.96 -2.35
CA MET A 27 24.46 13.31 -3.75
C MET A 27 24.38 12.09 -4.67
N LEU A 28 24.83 10.93 -4.20
CA LEU A 28 24.71 9.67 -4.92
C LEU A 28 23.26 9.18 -4.94
N ALA A 29 22.57 9.25 -3.81
CA ALA A 29 21.14 8.94 -3.72
C ALA A 29 20.30 9.77 -4.69
N ARG A 30 20.58 11.08 -4.84
CA ARG A 30 19.92 11.94 -5.83
C ARG A 30 20.13 11.46 -7.27
N LYS A 31 21.33 11.00 -7.62
CA LYS A 31 21.61 10.45 -8.95
C LYS A 31 20.80 9.19 -9.21
N TYR A 32 20.77 8.26 -8.25
CA TYR A 32 19.95 7.05 -8.36
C TYR A 32 18.46 7.37 -8.47
N LEU A 33 17.94 8.30 -7.65
CA LEU A 33 16.55 8.75 -7.77
C LEU A 33 16.25 9.38 -9.13
N HIS A 34 17.17 10.18 -9.68
CA HIS A 34 16.98 10.76 -11.00
C HIS A 34 16.90 9.68 -12.08
N LEU A 35 17.77 8.66 -12.00
CA LEU A 35 17.71 7.52 -12.91
C LEU A 35 16.41 6.72 -12.74
N LEU A 36 16.03 6.39 -11.49
CA LEU A 36 14.78 5.68 -11.18
C LEU A 36 13.56 6.39 -11.79
N ASN A 37 13.42 7.70 -11.58
CA ASN A 37 12.30 8.46 -12.14
C ASN A 37 12.23 8.43 -13.68
N ARG A 38 13.33 8.15 -14.37
CA ARG A 38 13.34 8.01 -15.84
C ARG A 38 12.94 6.62 -16.32
N VAL A 39 13.15 5.58 -15.51
CA VAL A 39 12.98 4.18 -15.92
C VAL A 39 11.71 3.53 -15.36
N VAL A 40 11.15 4.07 -14.26
CA VAL A 40 9.92 3.55 -13.67
C VAL A 40 8.69 4.09 -14.41
N SER A 41 7.64 3.27 -14.51
CA SER A 41 6.36 3.64 -15.10
C SER A 41 5.19 3.21 -14.20
N HIS A 42 4.23 4.11 -13.98
CA HIS A 42 3.02 3.82 -13.20
C HIS A 42 1.99 2.96 -13.96
N LEU A 43 2.10 2.92 -15.29
CA LEU A 43 1.26 2.11 -16.18
C LEU A 43 2.03 0.91 -16.76
N GLY A 44 3.26 0.69 -16.26
CA GLY A 44 4.14 -0.39 -16.69
C GLY A 44 3.78 -1.75 -16.07
N ASP A 45 4.73 -2.67 -16.17
CA ASP A 45 4.63 -3.98 -15.55
C ASP A 45 4.53 -3.91 -14.00
N SER A 46 4.26 -5.04 -13.37
CA SER A 46 4.10 -5.12 -11.91
C SER A 46 5.33 -4.60 -11.16
N ILE A 47 6.54 -4.91 -11.65
CA ILE A 47 7.79 -4.50 -11.01
C ILE A 47 8.07 -3.00 -11.18
N GLN A 48 7.75 -2.40 -12.32
CA GLN A 48 7.82 -0.96 -12.57
C GLN A 48 6.87 -0.18 -11.67
N ARG A 49 5.65 -0.69 -11.47
CA ARG A 49 4.67 -0.07 -10.57
C ARG A 49 5.14 -0.08 -9.12
N VAL A 50 5.71 -1.21 -8.68
CA VAL A 50 6.33 -1.34 -7.35
C VAL A 50 7.52 -0.39 -7.23
N ALA A 51 8.43 -0.39 -8.20
CA ALA A 51 9.59 0.47 -8.23
C ALA A 51 9.24 1.97 -8.20
N ALA A 52 8.17 2.37 -8.90
CA ALA A 52 7.67 3.74 -8.87
C ALA A 52 7.19 4.16 -7.47
N CYS A 53 6.52 3.25 -6.74
CA CYS A 53 6.11 3.49 -5.36
C CYS A 53 7.33 3.70 -4.44
N PHE A 54 8.31 2.80 -4.51
CA PHE A 54 9.53 2.91 -3.70
C PHE A 54 10.36 4.14 -4.05
N THR A 55 10.46 4.51 -5.33
CA THR A 55 11.15 5.73 -5.77
C THR A 55 10.54 6.98 -5.12
N LYS A 56 9.21 7.06 -5.09
CA LYS A 56 8.49 8.16 -4.43
C LYS A 56 8.73 8.18 -2.91
N ALA A 57 8.71 7.02 -2.27
CA ALA A 57 8.98 6.89 -0.84
C ALA A 57 10.42 7.30 -0.48
N LEU A 58 11.42 6.84 -1.24
CA LEU A 58 12.83 7.19 -1.06
C LEU A 58 13.09 8.68 -1.30
N SER A 59 12.48 9.26 -2.34
CA SER A 59 12.55 10.70 -2.61
C SER A 59 11.97 11.53 -1.45
N GLY A 60 10.83 11.08 -0.90
CA GLY A 60 10.25 11.71 0.29
C GLY A 60 11.13 11.60 1.53
N ARG A 61 11.69 10.41 1.80
CA ARG A 61 12.62 10.21 2.92
C ARG A 61 13.85 11.12 2.79
N LEU A 62 14.44 11.21 1.60
CA LEU A 62 15.59 12.07 1.34
C LEU A 62 15.25 13.55 1.55
N ALA A 63 14.08 14.00 1.07
CA ALA A 63 13.63 15.37 1.28
C ALA A 63 13.42 15.70 2.78
N SER A 64 12.89 14.76 3.55
CA SER A 64 12.72 14.92 5.00
C SER A 64 14.06 15.05 5.73
N ILE A 65 15.04 14.19 5.40
CA ILE A 65 16.39 14.25 5.99
C ILE A 65 17.04 15.61 5.70
N LEU A 66 17.02 16.05 4.44
CA LEU A 66 17.69 17.28 4.03
C LEU A 66 17.04 18.56 4.57
N THR A 67 15.77 18.51 4.97
CA THR A 67 15.05 19.67 5.51
C THR A 67 15.03 19.70 7.04
N ASN A 68 15.67 18.73 7.71
CA ASN A 68 15.57 18.48 9.16
C ASN A 68 14.12 18.54 9.69
N LYS A 69 13.16 18.27 8.81
CA LYS A 69 11.74 18.33 9.12
C LYS A 69 11.26 16.89 9.25
N PRO A 70 10.57 16.52 10.34
CA PRO A 70 9.98 15.20 10.45
C PRO A 70 9.14 14.93 9.20
N SER A 71 9.31 13.73 8.64
CA SER A 71 8.76 13.25 7.37
C SER A 71 7.24 13.40 7.24
N THR A 72 6.57 13.66 8.37
CA THR A 72 5.13 13.89 8.51
C THR A 72 4.66 15.29 8.11
N SER A 73 5.55 16.26 7.93
CA SER A 73 5.15 17.68 7.89
C SER A 73 5.11 18.35 6.52
N ASN A 74 5.68 17.75 5.47
CA ASN A 74 5.73 18.35 4.11
C ASN A 74 5.40 17.37 2.97
N LEU A 75 5.46 16.05 3.22
CA LEU A 75 4.91 15.08 2.28
C LEU A 75 3.44 14.98 2.61
N LYS A 76 2.56 15.48 1.72
CA LYS A 76 1.16 15.06 1.74
C LYS A 76 1.19 13.54 1.94
N PRO A 77 0.58 12.98 3.01
CA PRO A 77 0.48 11.54 3.15
C PRO A 77 0.03 11.02 1.81
N PHE A 78 0.73 10.03 1.27
CA PHE A 78 0.23 9.34 0.10
C PHE A 78 -1.07 8.69 0.56
N ASN A 79 -2.17 9.39 0.34
CA ASN A 79 -3.49 8.85 0.51
C ASN A 79 -3.82 8.28 -0.86
N PRO A 80 -3.64 6.96 -1.09
CA PRO A 80 -4.10 6.34 -2.32
C PRO A 80 -5.62 6.45 -2.48
N PHE A 81 -6.31 6.83 -1.40
CA PHE A 81 -7.73 7.02 -1.36
C PHE A 81 -8.12 8.47 -1.71
N PRO A 82 -9.07 8.65 -2.63
CA PRO A 82 -9.64 9.96 -2.90
C PRO A 82 -10.40 10.47 -1.67
N PRO A 83 -10.58 11.79 -1.51
CA PRO A 83 -11.31 12.37 -0.38
C PRO A 83 -12.80 12.01 -0.39
N ASN A 84 -13.31 11.50 -1.51
CA ASN A 84 -14.71 11.13 -1.71
C ASN A 84 -15.00 9.72 -1.17
N SER A 85 -15.89 9.64 -0.18
CA SER A 85 -16.31 8.38 0.44
C SER A 85 -16.92 7.37 -0.55
N ILE A 86 -17.56 7.84 -1.62
CA ILE A 86 -18.15 6.98 -2.66
C ILE A 86 -17.06 6.30 -3.49
N GLU A 87 -16.01 7.04 -3.86
CA GLU A 87 -14.89 6.48 -4.62
C GLU A 87 -14.08 5.50 -3.77
N ILE A 88 -13.90 5.79 -2.47
CA ILE A 88 -13.32 4.86 -1.51
C ILE A 88 -14.11 3.54 -1.50
N PHE A 89 -15.44 3.61 -1.40
CA PHE A 89 -16.29 2.41 -1.43
C PHE A 89 -16.12 1.60 -2.72
N LYS A 90 -16.08 2.27 -3.89
CA LYS A 90 -15.83 1.60 -5.17
C LYS A 90 -14.46 0.90 -5.20
N ILE A 91 -13.41 1.53 -4.69
CA ILE A 91 -12.08 0.93 -4.58
C ILE A 91 -12.12 -0.33 -3.71
N TYR A 92 -12.79 -0.27 -2.54
CA TYR A 92 -12.96 -1.44 -1.67
C TYR A 92 -13.74 -2.56 -2.37
N GLN A 93 -14.81 -2.24 -3.10
CA GLN A 93 -15.59 -3.24 -3.82
C GLN A 93 -14.73 -3.93 -4.89
N ILE A 94 -13.96 -3.17 -5.67
CA ILE A 94 -13.04 -3.72 -6.67
C ILE A 94 -12.01 -4.62 -5.99
N LEU A 95 -11.42 -4.17 -4.88
CA LEU A 95 -10.41 -4.93 -4.14
C LEU A 95 -10.99 -6.24 -3.57
N TYR A 96 -12.21 -6.21 -3.06
CA TYR A 96 -12.91 -7.39 -2.55
C TYR A 96 -13.23 -8.39 -3.67
N GLN A 97 -13.52 -7.92 -4.88
CA GLN A 97 -13.76 -8.81 -6.03
C GLN A 97 -12.47 -9.35 -6.64
N ALA A 98 -11.43 -8.53 -6.75
CA ALA A 98 -10.18 -8.89 -7.41
C ALA A 98 -9.20 -9.66 -6.50
N CYS A 99 -9.22 -9.46 -5.18
CA CYS A 99 -8.26 -10.06 -4.25
C CYS A 99 -8.93 -11.01 -3.24
N PRO A 100 -8.55 -12.30 -3.20
CA PRO A 100 -9.19 -13.28 -2.32
C PRO A 100 -8.82 -13.10 -0.85
N TYR A 101 -7.69 -12.44 -0.56
CA TYR A 101 -7.14 -12.32 0.79
C TYR A 101 -8.08 -11.61 1.77
N ILE A 102 -8.80 -10.58 1.31
CA ILE A 102 -9.72 -9.81 2.17
C ILE A 102 -10.98 -10.63 2.48
N LYS A 103 -11.56 -11.27 1.45
CA LYS A 103 -12.66 -12.23 1.62
C LYS A 103 -12.27 -13.36 2.57
N PHE A 104 -11.08 -13.91 2.41
CA PHE A 104 -10.55 -14.98 3.25
C PHE A 104 -10.38 -14.53 4.70
N ALA A 105 -9.75 -13.38 4.95
CA ALA A 105 -9.58 -12.84 6.29
C ALA A 105 -10.93 -12.62 7.00
N HIS A 106 -11.91 -12.06 6.28
CA HIS A 106 -13.28 -11.90 6.80
C HIS A 106 -13.95 -13.25 7.10
N PHE A 107 -13.82 -14.23 6.20
CA PHE A 107 -14.39 -15.56 6.40
C PHE A 107 -13.82 -16.25 7.65
N ILE A 108 -12.49 -16.22 7.83
CA ILE A 108 -11.84 -16.80 9.01
C ILE A 108 -12.24 -16.06 10.29
N ALA A 109 -12.27 -14.72 10.27
CA ALA A 109 -12.70 -13.93 11.42
C ALA A 109 -14.15 -14.25 11.82
N ASN A 110 -15.05 -14.33 10.83
CA ASN A 110 -16.45 -14.66 11.06
C ASN A 110 -16.60 -16.07 11.64
N GLN A 111 -15.88 -17.06 11.12
CA GLN A 111 -15.90 -18.40 11.69
C GLN A 111 -15.43 -18.42 13.15
N ALA A 112 -14.36 -17.70 13.48
CA ALA A 112 -13.84 -17.62 14.84
C ALA A 112 -14.87 -16.98 15.80
N ILE A 113 -15.53 -15.90 15.36
CA ILE A 113 -16.61 -15.24 16.11
C ILE A 113 -17.78 -16.21 16.33
N PHE A 114 -18.29 -16.85 15.28
CA PHE A 114 -19.39 -17.81 15.41
C PHE A 114 -19.03 -18.99 16.31
N LYS A 115 -17.79 -19.49 16.22
CA LYS A 115 -17.32 -20.57 17.10
C LYS A 115 -17.33 -20.14 18.57
N HIS A 116 -16.90 -18.91 18.87
CA HIS A 116 -16.91 -18.38 20.24
C HIS A 116 -18.33 -18.13 20.76
N LEU A 117 -19.21 -17.54 19.94
CA LEU A 117 -20.61 -17.26 20.29
C LEU A 117 -21.45 -18.54 20.45
N ARG A 118 -21.09 -19.65 19.82
CA ARG A 118 -21.74 -20.95 20.09
C ARG A 118 -21.33 -21.56 21.43
N GLN A 119 -20.15 -21.22 21.94
CA GLN A 119 -19.64 -21.72 23.23
C GLN A 119 -20.10 -20.89 24.42
N LYS A 120 -20.44 -19.61 24.22
CA LYS A 120 -21.04 -18.75 25.24
C LYS A 120 -22.46 -18.43 24.79
N SER A 121 -23.49 -18.87 25.51
CA SER A 121 -24.90 -18.55 25.28
C SER A 121 -25.18 -17.04 25.43
N VAL A 122 -24.70 -16.24 24.47
CA VAL A 122 -24.74 -14.79 24.43
C VAL A 122 -25.45 -14.39 23.15
N SER A 123 -26.47 -13.54 23.27
CA SER A 123 -27.22 -13.01 22.13
C SER A 123 -26.31 -12.29 21.14
N MET A 124 -26.50 -12.59 19.87
CA MET A 124 -25.65 -12.16 18.76
C MET A 124 -25.82 -10.66 18.47
N SER A 125 -25.07 -9.82 19.17
CA SER A 125 -24.89 -8.42 18.77
C SER A 125 -24.01 -8.38 17.52
N SER A 126 -24.45 -7.69 16.46
CA SER A 126 -23.71 -7.59 15.20
C SER A 126 -22.36 -6.88 15.39
N ILE A 127 -21.27 -7.66 15.49
CA ILE A 127 -19.91 -7.10 15.51
C ILE A 127 -19.49 -6.88 14.05
N SER A 128 -19.65 -5.64 13.58
CA SER A 128 -19.10 -5.20 12.31
C SER A 128 -17.63 -4.86 12.48
N MET A 129 -16.72 -5.56 11.77
CA MET A 129 -15.40 -5.02 11.48
C MET A 129 -15.56 -3.87 10.48
N SER A 130 -15.89 -2.69 11.00
CA SER A 130 -16.04 -1.49 10.19
C SER A 130 -14.66 -0.96 9.81
N CYS A 131 -14.20 -1.27 8.59
CA CYS A 131 -13.28 -0.39 7.90
C CYS A 131 -14.02 0.94 7.72
N ARG A 132 -13.55 2.03 8.38
CA ARG A 132 -14.15 3.37 8.28
C ARG A 132 -14.41 3.71 6.79
N GLY A 133 -15.67 3.59 6.36
CA GLY A 133 -16.07 3.75 4.95
C GLY A 133 -17.20 2.82 4.50
N THR A 134 -17.44 1.69 5.18
CA THR A 134 -18.63 0.86 4.92
C THR A 134 -19.75 1.25 5.87
N ASN A 135 -20.66 2.11 5.42
CA ASN A 135 -21.98 2.23 6.03
C ASN A 135 -22.70 0.87 5.87
N GLY A 136 -22.60 0.00 6.87
CA GLY A 136 -23.54 -1.10 7.14
C GLY A 136 -23.70 -2.23 6.11
N LEU A 137 -23.03 -2.23 4.95
CA LEU A 137 -23.38 -3.16 3.86
C LEU A 137 -22.61 -4.49 3.80
N LEU A 138 -21.82 -4.83 4.83
CA LEU A 138 -21.30 -6.20 5.00
C LEU A 138 -22.11 -6.96 6.08
N SER A 139 -23.38 -6.61 6.26
CA SER A 139 -24.31 -7.44 7.03
C SER A 139 -24.45 -8.79 6.34
N PHE A 140 -23.77 -9.79 6.89
CA PHE A 140 -23.84 -11.18 6.45
C PHE A 140 -25.27 -11.69 6.66
N LYS A 141 -25.95 -12.02 5.56
CA LYS A 141 -27.04 -13.01 5.64
C LYS A 141 -26.39 -14.40 5.72
N PRO A 142 -26.90 -15.29 6.58
CA PRO A 142 -26.39 -16.66 6.74
C PRO A 142 -26.47 -17.46 5.44
#